data_AF-A0A2W1JQ18-F1
#
_entry.id   AF-A0A2W1JQ18-F1
#
_cell.length_a   1.000
_cell.length_b   1.000
_cell.length_c   1.000
_cell.angle_alpha   90.00
_cell.angle_beta   90.00
_cell.angle_gamma   90.00
#
_symmetry.space_group_name_H-M   'P 1'
#
loop_
_entity.id
_entity.type
_entity.pdbx_description
1 polymer ?
#
loop_
_entity_poly.entity_id
_entity_poly.type
_entity_poly.pdbx_seq_one_letter_code
_entity_poly.pdbx_strand_id
1 'polypeptide(L)'
;MAAIATKSIQYLSAVVVTGMSALLVLSNPGESAYSEFATQQTVDLLLRDICQANQQQSDVLEKLWGNSCKTLSVDSAADIQQFVTYNTQRQNLWLFSLYTTELPLHSLKVLGIANQFVVLSFTGSQNLNSGRPLPENAPLRTARPLHDR
;
A
#
# COMPACT_ATOMS: atom_id res chain seq x y z
N MET A 1 -11.01 21.85 49.10
CA MET A 1 -9.87 21.04 48.62
C MET A 1 -10.20 20.27 47.33
N ALA A 2 -11.40 19.71 47.16
CA ALA A 2 -11.80 18.97 45.95
C ALA A 2 -11.67 19.77 44.64
N ALA A 3 -12.11 21.04 44.61
CA ALA A 3 -12.07 21.86 43.39
C ALA A 3 -10.66 22.28 42.91
N ILE A 4 -9.67 22.27 43.80
CA ILE A 4 -8.27 22.59 43.45
C ILE A 4 -7.66 21.37 42.75
N ALA A 5 -7.89 20.16 43.28
CA ALA A 5 -7.46 18.91 42.69
C ALA A 5 -8.04 18.68 41.28
N THR A 6 -9.31 19.04 41.05
CA THR A 6 -9.93 18.91 39.71
C THR A 6 -9.26 19.82 38.68
N LYS A 7 -8.92 21.05 39.05
CA LYS A 7 -8.19 21.98 38.17
C LYS A 7 -6.79 21.44 37.84
N SER A 8 -6.07 20.93 38.85
CA SER A 8 -4.74 20.32 38.64
C SER A 8 -4.81 19.13 37.68
N ILE A 9 -5.80 18.24 37.85
CA ILE A 9 -6.01 17.09 36.96
C ILE A 9 -6.37 17.54 35.54
N GLN A 10 -7.20 18.58 35.38
CA GLN A 10 -7.53 19.16 34.08
C GLN A 10 -6.27 19.70 33.38
N TYR A 11 -5.43 20.47 34.06
CA TYR A 11 -4.18 20.97 33.47
C TYR A 11 -3.22 19.84 33.08
N LEU A 12 -3.04 18.84 33.94
CA LEU A 12 -2.19 17.68 33.65
C LEU A 12 -2.70 16.91 32.43
N SER A 13 -4.01 16.66 32.34
CA SER A 13 -4.61 16.00 31.17
C SER A 13 -4.42 16.83 29.90
N ALA A 14 -4.59 18.15 29.97
CA ALA A 14 -4.42 19.03 28.82
C ALA A 14 -2.98 19.03 28.34
N VAL A 15 -2.00 19.14 29.24
CA VAL A 15 -0.56 19.12 28.90
C VAL A 15 -0.18 17.78 28.24
N VAL A 16 -0.64 16.65 28.79
CA VAL A 16 -0.36 15.33 28.22
C VAL A 16 -0.96 15.19 26.82
N VAL A 17 -2.25 15.52 26.65
CA VAL A 17 -2.94 15.39 25.37
C VAL A 17 -2.32 16.31 24.31
N THR A 18 -2.06 17.57 24.64
CA THR A 18 -1.41 18.52 23.73
C THR A 18 0.00 18.08 23.37
N GLY A 19 0.79 17.63 24.35
CA GLY A 19 2.15 17.13 24.11
C GLY A 19 2.17 15.91 23.18
N MET A 20 1.32 14.91 23.45
CA MET A 20 1.21 13.73 22.60
C MET A 20 0.74 14.08 21.18
N SER A 21 -0.23 14.98 21.05
CA SER A 21 -0.75 15.40 19.75
C SER A 21 0.32 16.12 18.94
N ALA A 22 1.12 16.98 19.57
CA ALA A 22 2.25 17.65 18.92
C ALA A 22 3.31 16.65 18.45
N LEU A 23 3.65 15.66 19.28
CA LEU A 23 4.58 14.59 18.89
C LEU A 23 4.06 13.79 17.69
N LEU A 24 2.77 13.47 17.66
CA LEU A 24 2.14 12.75 16.54
C LEU A 24 2.18 13.56 15.25
N VAL A 25 1.91 14.86 15.30
CA VAL A 25 2.01 15.75 14.13
C VAL A 25 3.44 15.82 13.61
N LEU A 26 4.42 15.97 14.51
CA LEU A 26 5.83 16.11 14.13
C LEU A 26 6.47 14.80 13.64
N SER A 27 6.01 13.66 14.17
CA SER A 27 6.48 12.33 13.77
C SER A 27 5.65 11.71 12.64
N ASN A 28 4.66 12.41 12.11
CA ASN A 28 3.84 11.93 11.02
C ASN A 28 4.71 11.77 9.76
N PRO A 29 4.84 10.55 9.19
CA PRO A 29 5.76 10.31 8.10
C PRO A 29 5.46 11.17 6.87
N GLY A 30 6.51 11.49 6.13
CA GLY A 30 6.43 12.22 4.87
C GLY A 30 6.10 11.32 3.68
N GLU A 31 6.00 11.93 2.49
CA GLU A 31 5.80 11.20 1.24
C GLU A 31 7.04 10.39 0.82
N SER A 32 8.23 10.96 0.98
CA SER A 32 9.49 10.27 0.70
C SER A 32 9.68 9.01 1.55
N ALA A 33 9.38 9.09 2.86
CA ALA A 33 9.44 7.94 3.76
C ALA A 33 8.44 6.84 3.37
N TYR A 34 7.24 7.22 2.91
CA TYR A 34 6.26 6.27 2.42
C TYR A 34 6.70 5.61 1.12
N SER A 35 7.22 6.38 0.17
CA SER A 35 7.73 5.88 -1.11
C SER A 35 8.80 4.80 -0.91
N GLU A 36 9.75 5.04 0.00
CA GLU A 36 10.78 4.05 0.36
C GLU A 36 10.19 2.80 1.00
N PHE A 37 9.29 2.96 1.98
CA PHE A 37 8.59 1.84 2.63
C PHE A 37 7.81 0.98 1.63
N ALA A 38 6.97 1.60 0.80
CA ALA A 38 6.12 0.90 -0.15
C ALA A 38 6.94 0.22 -1.25
N THR A 39 8.06 0.81 -1.65
CA THR A 39 9.02 0.19 -2.58
C THR A 39 9.61 -1.07 -1.98
N GLN A 40 10.17 -0.98 -0.77
CA GLN A 40 10.76 -2.13 -0.09
C GLN A 40 9.73 -3.24 0.11
N GLN A 41 8.51 -2.90 0.53
CA GLN A 41 7.45 -3.89 0.71
C GLN A 41 7.09 -4.59 -0.61
N THR A 42 7.00 -3.84 -1.71
CA THR A 42 6.66 -4.40 -3.03
C THR A 42 7.79 -5.29 -3.56
N VAL A 43 9.04 -4.86 -3.40
CA VAL A 43 10.23 -5.62 -3.79
C VAL A 43 10.36 -6.90 -2.96
N ASP A 44 10.16 -6.84 -1.64
CA ASP A 44 10.23 -8.02 -0.76
C ASP A 44 9.15 -9.05 -1.10
N LEU A 45 7.92 -8.61 -1.40
CA LEU A 45 6.84 -9.49 -1.84
C LEU A 45 7.20 -10.19 -3.16
N LEU A 46 7.70 -9.43 -4.15
CA LEU A 46 8.03 -9.98 -5.47
C LEU A 46 9.23 -10.94 -5.42
N LEU A 47 10.25 -10.61 -4.64
CA LEU A 47 11.44 -11.44 -4.47
C LEU A 47 11.13 -12.71 -3.68
N ARG A 48 10.27 -12.66 -2.67
CA ARG A 48 9.86 -13.88 -1.95
C ARG A 48 9.26 -14.89 -2.91
N ASP A 49 8.32 -14.47 -3.76
CA ASP A 49 7.65 -15.37 -4.70
C ASP A 49 8.60 -15.96 -5.75
N ILE A 50 9.51 -15.14 -6.30
CA ILE A 50 10.39 -15.57 -7.40
C ILE A 50 11.65 -16.29 -6.89
N CYS A 51 12.27 -15.77 -5.83
CA CYS A 51 13.57 -16.24 -5.37
C CYS A 51 13.45 -17.41 -4.39
N GLN A 52 12.41 -17.48 -3.54
CA GLN A 52 12.21 -18.68 -2.71
C GLN A 52 11.80 -19.89 -3.56
N ALA A 53 11.07 -19.70 -4.65
CA ALA A 53 10.68 -20.79 -5.55
C ALA A 53 11.88 -21.52 -6.19
N ASN A 54 13.05 -20.87 -6.27
CA ASN A 54 14.25 -21.41 -6.92
C ASN A 54 15.36 -21.81 -5.93
N GLN A 55 15.14 -21.62 -4.63
CA GLN A 55 16.15 -21.84 -3.58
C GLN A 55 16.43 -23.34 -3.31
N GLN A 56 15.65 -24.25 -3.91
CA GLN A 56 15.86 -25.70 -3.82
C GLN A 56 16.88 -26.28 -4.81
N GLN A 57 17.63 -25.43 -5.54
CA GLN A 57 18.62 -25.88 -6.52
C GLN A 57 20.06 -25.83 -5.96
N SER A 58 20.94 -26.69 -6.48
CA SER A 58 22.32 -26.94 -5.99
C SER A 58 23.15 -25.67 -5.70
N ASP A 59 24.11 -25.79 -4.78
CA ASP A 59 25.02 -24.77 -4.22
C ASP A 59 25.66 -23.77 -5.23
N VAL A 60 25.98 -24.22 -6.45
CA VAL A 60 26.53 -23.34 -7.51
C VAL A 60 25.44 -22.47 -8.16
N LEU A 61 24.26 -23.06 -8.35
CA LEU A 61 23.10 -22.38 -8.91
C LEU A 61 22.50 -21.42 -7.87
N GLU A 62 22.56 -21.76 -6.58
CA GLU A 62 22.13 -20.90 -5.47
C GLU A 62 22.91 -19.57 -5.44
N LYS A 63 24.23 -19.59 -5.68
CA LYS A 63 25.05 -18.37 -5.76
C LYS A 63 24.75 -17.51 -6.99
N LEU A 64 24.48 -18.13 -8.15
CA LEU A 64 24.12 -17.42 -9.37
C LEU A 64 22.73 -16.78 -9.24
N TRP A 65 21.77 -17.50 -8.68
CA TRP A 65 20.42 -16.98 -8.41
C TRP A 65 20.41 -15.92 -7.32
N GLY A 66 21.21 -16.07 -6.26
CA GLY A 66 21.34 -15.07 -5.21
C GLY A 66 21.85 -13.73 -5.74
N ASN A 67 22.85 -13.76 -6.63
CA ASN A 67 23.34 -12.54 -7.28
C ASN A 67 22.30 -11.95 -8.25
N SER A 68 21.62 -12.77 -9.06
CA SER A 68 20.58 -12.30 -9.97
C SER A 68 19.37 -11.71 -9.24
N CYS A 69 18.92 -12.32 -8.14
CA CYS A 69 17.86 -11.78 -7.29
C CYS A 69 18.28 -10.48 -6.60
N LYS A 70 19.55 -10.36 -6.20
CA LYS A 70 20.08 -9.11 -5.64
C LYS A 70 20.10 -7.99 -6.69
N THR A 71 20.52 -8.26 -7.92
CA THR A 71 20.50 -7.26 -9.01
C THR A 71 19.06 -6.89 -9.38
N LEU A 72 18.18 -7.89 -9.53
CA LEU A 72 16.76 -7.68 -9.82
C LEU A 72 16.08 -6.84 -8.73
N SER A 73 16.44 -7.03 -7.45
CA SER A 73 15.93 -6.21 -6.35
C SER A 73 16.26 -4.73 -6.51
N VAL A 74 17.49 -4.41 -6.93
CA VAL A 74 17.98 -3.03 -7.06
C VAL A 74 17.38 -2.36 -8.28
N ASP A 75 17.35 -3.05 -9.41
CA ASP A 75 16.81 -2.50 -10.66
C ASP A 75 15.29 -2.31 -10.56
N SER A 76 14.59 -3.28 -9.99
CA SER A 76 13.13 -3.19 -9.81
C SER A 76 12.75 -2.14 -8.77
N ALA A 77 13.56 -1.94 -7.73
CA ALA A 77 13.26 -0.98 -6.68
C ALA A 77 13.15 0.46 -7.21
N ALA A 78 14.03 0.89 -8.13
CA ALA A 78 14.01 2.25 -8.65
C ALA A 78 12.72 2.53 -9.47
N ASP A 79 12.36 1.61 -10.37
CA ASP A 79 11.15 1.74 -11.20
C ASP A 79 9.89 1.64 -10.36
N ILE A 80 9.85 0.71 -9.38
CA ILE A 80 8.74 0.58 -8.43
C ILE A 80 8.61 1.85 -7.59
N GLN A 81 9.72 2.43 -7.12
CA GLN A 81 9.71 3.64 -6.32
C GLN A 81 9.14 4.82 -7.10
N GLN A 82 9.54 4.98 -8.36
CA GLN A 82 9.01 6.02 -9.22
C GLN A 82 7.51 5.81 -9.50
N PHE A 83 7.10 4.56 -9.75
CA PHE A 83 5.69 4.22 -9.94
C PHE A 83 4.85 4.50 -8.69
N VAL A 84 5.30 4.05 -7.53
CA VAL A 84 4.62 4.28 -6.23
C VAL A 84 4.54 5.76 -5.96
N THR A 85 5.62 6.52 -6.13
CA THR A 85 5.62 7.97 -5.90
C THR A 85 4.60 8.67 -6.80
N TYR A 86 4.58 8.33 -8.09
CA TYR A 86 3.68 8.99 -9.05
C TYR A 86 2.20 8.64 -8.84
N ASN A 87 1.91 7.41 -8.43
CA ASN A 87 0.53 6.93 -8.27
C ASN A 87 0.04 6.95 -6.82
N THR A 88 0.79 7.58 -5.91
CA THR A 88 0.38 7.74 -4.51
C THR A 88 -0.24 9.09 -4.28
N GLN A 89 -1.43 9.08 -3.68
CA GLN A 89 -2.06 10.27 -3.12
C GLN A 89 -1.91 10.27 -1.60
N ARG A 90 -1.31 11.32 -1.05
CA ARG A 90 -1.19 11.53 0.40
C ARG A 90 -2.26 12.50 0.90
N GLN A 91 -3.00 12.07 1.92
CA GLN A 91 -3.94 12.91 2.67
C GLN A 91 -3.38 13.11 4.09
N ASN A 92 -2.84 14.29 4.36
CA ASN A 92 -2.32 14.63 5.69
C ASN A 92 -3.46 15.10 6.60
N LEU A 93 -3.75 14.34 7.65
CA LEU A 93 -4.81 14.59 8.64
C LEU A 93 -4.23 15.04 9.99
N TRP A 94 -3.06 15.68 9.97
CA TRP A 94 -2.29 16.17 11.11
C TRP A 94 -1.68 15.05 11.96
N LEU A 95 -2.51 14.33 12.71
CA LEU A 95 -2.05 13.28 13.63
C LEU A 95 -1.62 12.00 12.90
N PHE A 96 -2.14 11.82 11.69
CA PHE A 96 -1.86 10.68 10.81
C PHE A 96 -1.98 11.13 9.36
N SER A 97 -1.48 10.30 8.45
CA SER A 97 -1.59 10.48 7.02
C SER A 97 -2.21 9.23 6.41
N LEU A 98 -3.09 9.40 5.43
CA LEU A 98 -3.57 8.30 4.61
C LEU A 98 -2.86 8.33 3.26
N TYR A 99 -2.31 7.20 2.87
CA TYR A 99 -1.67 7.01 1.58
C TYR A 99 -2.52 6.05 0.76
N THR A 100 -2.93 6.48 -0.41
CA THR A 100 -3.63 5.64 -1.37
C THR A 100 -2.75 5.53 -2.60
N THR A 101 -2.26 4.33 -2.90
CA THR A 101 -1.51 4.06 -4.12
C THR A 101 -2.43 3.36 -5.11
N GLU A 102 -2.68 3.99 -6.25
CA GLU A 102 -3.49 3.42 -7.34
C GLU A 102 -2.59 2.54 -8.23
N LEU A 103 -2.79 1.22 -8.17
CA LEU A 103 -2.16 0.28 -9.09
C LEU A 103 -3.15 -0.10 -10.20
N PRO A 104 -2.69 -0.60 -11.36
CA PRO A 104 -3.56 -0.85 -12.52
C PRO A 104 -4.76 -1.76 -12.26
N LEU A 105 -4.66 -2.66 -11.27
CA LEU A 105 -5.70 -3.63 -10.91
C LEU A 105 -6.12 -3.58 -9.44
N HIS A 106 -5.44 -2.78 -8.61
CA HIS A 106 -5.61 -2.80 -7.15
C HIS A 106 -5.38 -1.40 -6.55
N SER A 107 -6.08 -1.06 -5.49
CA SER A 107 -5.81 0.13 -4.70
C SER A 107 -5.24 -0.28 -3.34
N LEU A 108 -4.04 0.21 -3.02
CA LEU A 108 -3.37 -0.03 -1.76
C LEU A 108 -3.59 1.17 -0.83
N LYS A 109 -4.18 0.92 0.34
CA LYS A 109 -4.39 1.94 1.37
C LYS A 109 -3.50 1.68 2.59
N VAL A 110 -2.72 2.67 2.96
CA VAL A 110 -1.78 2.62 4.09
C VAL A 110 -2.01 3.82 5.01
N LEU A 111 -2.04 3.56 6.31
CA LEU A 111 -2.08 4.57 7.36
C LEU A 111 -0.66 4.85 7.86
N GLY A 112 -0.20 6.08 7.73
CA GLY A 112 0.99 6.58 8.42
C GLY A 112 0.59 7.25 9.73
N ILE A 113 1.15 6.84 10.85
CA ILE A 113 0.92 7.45 12.17
C ILE A 113 2.19 7.30 12.99
N ALA A 114 2.63 8.27 13.80
CA ALA A 114 3.75 8.09 14.72
C ALA A 114 5.02 7.40 14.12
N ASN A 115 5.44 7.81 12.92
CA ASN A 115 6.57 7.22 12.17
C ASN A 115 6.44 5.71 11.84
N GLN A 116 5.24 5.15 11.85
CA GLN A 116 4.93 3.78 11.46
C GLN A 116 3.91 3.76 10.32
N PHE A 117 3.96 2.71 9.50
CA PHE A 117 3.03 2.46 8.40
C PHE A 117 2.23 1.20 8.67
N VAL A 118 0.91 1.28 8.55
CA VAL A 118 -0.02 0.15 8.73
C VAL A 118 -0.82 -0.04 7.46
N VAL A 119 -0.71 -1.20 6.84
CA VAL A 119 -1.52 -1.55 5.66
C VAL A 119 -2.97 -1.76 6.11
N LEU A 120 -3.89 -0.96 5.58
CA LEU A 120 -5.30 -1.04 5.94
C LEU A 120 -6.07 -1.99 5.04
N SER A 121 -5.84 -1.88 3.73
CA SER A 121 -6.61 -2.65 2.75
C SER A 121 -5.88 -2.72 1.42
N PHE A 122 -6.06 -3.86 0.76
CA PHE A 122 -5.72 -4.07 -0.64
C PHE A 122 -7.03 -4.40 -1.36
N THR A 123 -7.64 -3.41 -2.00
CA THR A 123 -8.89 -3.61 -2.71
C THR A 123 -8.58 -3.91 -4.16
N GLY A 124 -8.74 -5.17 -4.58
CA GLY A 124 -8.71 -5.52 -5.99
C GLY A 124 -9.92 -4.98 -6.73
N SER A 125 -9.68 -4.35 -7.88
CA SER A 125 -10.73 -4.06 -8.85
C SER A 125 -11.14 -5.37 -9.52
N GLN A 126 -12.00 -6.13 -8.86
CA GLN A 126 -12.70 -7.27 -9.46
C GLN A 126 -13.75 -6.74 -10.47
N ASN A 127 -13.27 -6.12 -11.55
CA ASN A 127 -14.02 -5.97 -12.80
C ASN A 127 -13.41 -6.82 -13.93
N LEU A 128 -12.75 -7.92 -13.55
CA LEU A 128 -12.48 -9.06 -14.42
C LEU A 128 -13.29 -10.24 -13.87
N ASN A 129 -14.46 -10.47 -14.45
CA ASN A 129 -15.27 -11.69 -14.27
C ASN A 129 -15.60 -12.08 -12.81
N SER A 130 -16.52 -11.34 -12.19
CA SER A 130 -17.45 -12.01 -11.28
C SER A 130 -18.32 -12.93 -12.13
N GLY A 131 -18.10 -14.24 -11.99
CA GLY A 131 -18.85 -15.29 -12.66
C GLY A 131 -20.33 -15.22 -12.35
N ARG A 132 -21.06 -14.37 -13.10
CA ARG A 132 -22.46 -14.65 -13.39
C ARG A 132 -22.46 -15.82 -14.37
N PRO A 133 -23.09 -16.97 -14.06
CA PRO A 133 -23.45 -17.89 -15.12
C PRO A 133 -24.29 -17.09 -16.12
N LEU A 134 -23.88 -17.12 -17.40
CA LEU A 134 -24.73 -16.66 -18.48
C LEU A 134 -26.10 -17.36 -18.31
N PRO A 135 -27.24 -16.64 -18.39
CA PRO A 135 -28.51 -17.34 -18.46
C PRO A 135 -28.45 -18.25 -19.67
N GLU A 136 -28.52 -19.56 -19.43
CA GLU A 136 -28.41 -20.66 -20.39
C GLU A 136 -29.47 -20.59 -21.52
N ASN A 137 -30.41 -19.63 -21.43
CA ASN A 137 -31.47 -19.41 -22.40
C ASN A 137 -31.60 -17.94 -22.83
N ALA A 138 -30.49 -17.26 -23.11
CA ALA A 138 -30.57 -15.98 -23.84
C ALA A 138 -30.90 -16.27 -25.32
N PRO A 139 -32.05 -15.81 -25.85
CA PRO A 139 -32.37 -16.02 -27.25
C PRO A 139 -31.31 -15.32 -28.11
N LEU A 140 -30.76 -16.06 -29.07
CA LEU A 140 -29.84 -15.55 -30.10
C LEU A 140 -30.47 -14.33 -30.76
N ARG A 141 -30.07 -13.14 -30.32
CA ARG A 141 -30.43 -11.89 -30.98
C ARG A 141 -29.63 -11.87 -32.27
N THR A 142 -30.29 -12.26 -33.36
CA THR A 142 -29.78 -12.18 -34.72
C THR A 142 -29.15 -10.82 -34.95
N ALA A 143 -27.87 -10.82 -35.33
CA ALA A 143 -27.16 -9.63 -35.73
C ALA A 143 -27.96 -8.94 -36.85
N ARG A 144 -28.37 -7.69 -36.64
CA ARG A 144 -28.89 -6.87 -37.75
C ARG A 144 -27.72 -6.59 -38.69
N PRO A 145 -27.85 -6.85 -40.00
CA PRO A 145 -26.87 -6.38 -40.96
C PRO A 145 -26.89 -4.85 -40.99
N LEU A 146 -25.71 -4.23 -40.88
CA LEU A 146 -25.51 -2.83 -41.27
C LEU A 146 -25.89 -2.73 -42.75
N HIS A 147 -27.03 -2.11 -43.02
CA HIS A 147 -27.41 -1.70 -44.37
C HIS A 147 -27.02 -0.24 -44.54
N ASP A 148 -26.26 -0.03 -45.61
CA ASP A 148 -25.62 1.18 -46.09
C ASP A 148 -26.66 2.19 -46.61
N ARG A 149 -26.73 3.38 -45.98
CA ARG A 149 -27.00 4.71 -46.58
C ARG A 149 -27.16 5.81 -45.54
#